data_AF-A0A2L2WPZ1-F1
#
_entry.id   AF-A0A2L2WPZ1-F1
#
_cell.length_a   1.000
_cell.length_b   1.000
_cell.length_c   1.000
_cell.angle_alpha   90.00
_cell.angle_beta   90.00
_cell.angle_gamma   90.00
#
_symmetry.space_group_name_H-M   'P 1'
#
loop_
_entity.id
_entity.type
_entity.pdbx_description
1 polymer ?
#
loop_
_entity_poly.entity_id
_entity_poly.type
_entity_poly.pdbx_seq_one_letter_code
_entity_poly.pdbx_strand_id
1 'polypeptide(L)'
;MKQQFISLLKATGRRGMDTVIDYLDKGGFFEAPASINRHLCRDGGLAEHSLNVYRMAMMLREQTVAMRPEVADSLKEDSVVIAALLHDVCKSNIYKKALKWRKDAQNRWEQYDTYEADYSRFPAGHGEKSVIMLLRLGLDLSNDEILAIRWHMGAWNLPFQSYEDKCNISEANEHPLTVILQSADLLASHILER
;
A
#
# COMPACT_ATOMS: atom_id res chain seq x y z
N MET A 1 8.02 -15.11 -0.67
CA MET A 1 7.34 -13.79 -0.53
C MET A 1 6.29 -13.81 0.59
N LYS A 2 5.19 -14.54 0.45
CA LYS A 2 4.12 -14.64 1.47
C LYS A 2 4.62 -14.96 2.89
N GLN A 3 5.47 -15.97 3.04
CA GLN A 3 6.02 -16.34 4.35
C GLN A 3 6.81 -15.19 5.01
N GLN A 4 7.64 -14.49 4.24
CA GLN A 4 8.39 -13.32 4.71
C GLN A 4 7.45 -12.20 5.16
N PHE A 5 6.42 -11.92 4.36
CA PHE A 5 5.41 -10.91 4.67
C PHE A 5 4.71 -11.21 6.00
N ILE A 6 4.24 -12.45 6.17
CA ILE A 6 3.57 -12.92 7.39
C ILE A 6 4.51 -12.88 8.59
N SER A 7 5.79 -13.28 8.42
CA SER A 7 6.75 -13.24 9.53
C SER A 7 7.04 -11.82 10.00
N LEU A 8 7.15 -10.86 9.07
CA LEU A 8 7.36 -9.44 9.42
C LEU A 8 6.17 -8.89 10.19
N LEU A 9 4.95 -9.15 9.71
CA LEU A 9 3.73 -8.73 10.40
C LEU A 9 3.62 -9.35 11.81
N LYS A 10 3.85 -10.66 11.96
CA LYS A 10 3.80 -11.33 13.26
C LYS A 10 4.86 -10.81 14.24
N ALA A 11 6.04 -10.46 13.75
CA ALA A 11 7.13 -9.93 14.57
C ALA A 11 6.77 -8.60 15.24
N THR A 12 5.80 -7.84 14.71
CA THR A 12 5.32 -6.60 15.35
C THR A 12 4.61 -6.83 16.68
N GLY A 13 4.10 -8.04 16.94
CA GLY A 13 3.31 -8.35 18.13
C GLY A 13 2.00 -7.55 18.25
N ARG A 14 1.55 -6.89 17.17
CA ARG A 14 0.37 -6.01 17.22
C ARG A 14 -0.92 -6.80 17.39
N ARG A 15 -1.76 -6.34 18.31
CA ARG A 15 -3.09 -6.91 18.55
C ARG A 15 -3.94 -6.86 17.28
N GLY A 16 -4.59 -7.97 16.95
CA GLY A 16 -5.44 -8.13 15.76
C GLY A 16 -4.72 -8.61 14.50
N MET A 17 -3.39 -8.80 14.57
CA MET A 17 -2.59 -9.16 13.39
C MET A 17 -2.96 -10.52 12.79
N ASP A 18 -3.31 -11.53 13.60
CA ASP A 18 -3.69 -12.85 13.08
C ASP A 18 -4.96 -12.78 12.21
N THR A 19 -5.95 -11.95 12.60
CA THR A 19 -7.16 -11.71 11.80
C THR A 19 -6.83 -11.02 10.48
N VAL A 20 -5.89 -10.06 10.50
CA VAL A 20 -5.42 -9.40 9.28
C VAL A 20 -4.73 -10.39 8.35
N ILE A 21 -3.82 -11.22 8.88
CA ILE A 21 -3.12 -12.23 8.08
C ILE A 21 -4.10 -13.23 7.46
N ASP A 22 -5.10 -13.70 8.21
CA ASP A 22 -6.14 -14.59 7.70
C ASP A 22 -6.95 -13.93 6.58
N TYR A 23 -7.27 -12.64 6.72
CA TYR A 23 -7.93 -11.86 5.68
C TYR A 23 -7.07 -11.71 4.42
N LEU A 24 -5.77 -11.40 4.55
CA LEU A 24 -4.86 -11.27 3.41
C LEU A 24 -4.75 -12.58 2.64
N ASP A 25 -4.68 -13.70 3.35
CA ASP A 25 -4.56 -15.04 2.77
C ASP A 25 -5.84 -15.41 2.01
N LYS A 26 -7.00 -15.38 2.68
CA LYS A 26 -8.28 -15.75 2.07
C LYS A 26 -8.78 -14.75 1.04
N GLY A 27 -8.36 -13.49 1.17
CA GLY A 27 -8.76 -12.37 0.32
C GLY A 27 -7.95 -12.22 -0.95
N GLY A 28 -7.01 -13.13 -1.25
CA GLY A 28 -6.24 -13.14 -2.50
C GLY A 28 -5.17 -12.04 -2.61
N PHE A 29 -4.77 -11.42 -1.49
CA PHE A 29 -3.79 -10.34 -1.50
C PHE A 29 -2.42 -10.78 -2.08
N PHE A 30 -2.02 -12.03 -1.81
CA PHE A 30 -0.73 -12.57 -2.23
C PHE A 30 -0.69 -13.00 -3.70
N GLU A 31 -1.84 -13.05 -4.35
CA GLU A 31 -2.02 -13.41 -5.75
C GLU A 31 -2.45 -12.21 -6.59
N ALA A 32 -2.98 -11.15 -5.99
CA ALA A 32 -3.42 -9.95 -6.69
C ALA A 32 -2.26 -9.19 -7.37
N PRO A 33 -2.50 -8.54 -8.52
CA PRO A 33 -1.55 -7.60 -9.11
C PRO A 33 -1.51 -6.29 -8.33
N ALA A 34 -0.40 -5.53 -8.42
CA ALA A 34 -0.31 -4.21 -7.79
C ALA A 34 -1.14 -3.15 -8.52
N SER A 35 -1.31 -3.33 -9.84
CA SER A 35 -2.01 -2.41 -10.72
C SER A 35 -2.53 -3.12 -11.98
N ILE A 36 -3.34 -2.41 -12.78
CA ILE A 36 -3.90 -2.95 -14.04
C ILE A 36 -3.00 -2.68 -15.25
N ASN A 37 -2.28 -1.56 -15.25
CA ASN A 37 -1.54 -1.08 -16.41
C ASN A 37 -0.26 -0.32 -16.04
N ARG A 38 0.21 -0.47 -14.80
CA ARG A 38 1.43 0.15 -14.30
C ARG A 38 2.40 -0.94 -13.84
N HIS A 39 3.23 -0.61 -12.85
CA HIS A 39 4.16 -1.52 -12.19
C HIS A 39 3.46 -2.77 -11.66
N LEU A 40 4.19 -3.89 -11.71
CA LEU A 40 3.81 -5.20 -11.17
C LEU A 40 2.37 -5.65 -11.51
N CYS A 41 1.96 -5.44 -12.77
CA CYS A 41 0.70 -5.98 -13.33
C CYS A 41 0.81 -7.49 -13.63
N ARG A 42 1.05 -8.29 -12.58
CA ARG A 42 1.17 -9.75 -12.63
C ARG A 42 0.68 -10.37 -11.33
N ASP A 43 0.36 -11.66 -11.36
CA ASP A 43 -0.03 -12.39 -10.15
C ASP A 43 1.04 -12.21 -9.05
N GLY A 44 0.58 -11.86 -7.84
CA GLY A 44 1.41 -11.60 -6.66
C GLY A 44 2.14 -10.25 -6.66
N GLY A 45 1.92 -9.41 -7.67
CA GLY A 45 2.53 -8.09 -7.76
C GLY A 45 2.21 -7.18 -6.57
N LEU A 46 1.03 -7.31 -5.97
CA LEU A 46 0.62 -6.48 -4.82
C LEU A 46 1.50 -6.73 -3.58
N ALA A 47 1.71 -8.01 -3.24
CA ALA A 47 2.56 -8.38 -2.11
C ALA A 47 4.05 -8.08 -2.39
N GLU A 48 4.49 -8.19 -3.65
CA GLU A 48 5.83 -7.79 -4.07
C GLU A 48 6.02 -6.28 -3.89
N HIS A 49 5.06 -5.49 -4.33
CA HIS A 49 5.04 -4.04 -4.17
C HIS A 49 5.15 -3.63 -2.70
N SER A 50 4.27 -4.12 -1.84
CA SER A 50 4.29 -3.81 -0.41
C SER A 50 5.62 -4.19 0.27
N LEU A 51 6.28 -5.28 -0.16
CA LEU A 51 7.61 -5.63 0.35
C LEU A 51 8.71 -4.69 -0.14
N ASN A 52 8.63 -4.19 -1.36
CA ASN A 52 9.56 -3.18 -1.87
C ASN A 52 9.37 -1.86 -1.14
N VAL A 53 8.13 -1.42 -0.92
CA VAL A 53 7.81 -0.25 -0.09
C VAL A 53 8.36 -0.43 1.31
N TYR A 54 8.17 -1.59 1.94
CA TYR A 54 8.76 -1.89 3.26
C TYR A 54 10.29 -1.77 3.27
N ARG A 55 10.99 -2.39 2.31
CA ARG A 55 12.46 -2.31 2.23
C ARG A 55 12.93 -0.86 2.08
N MET A 56 12.27 -0.10 1.20
CA MET A 56 12.59 1.31 0.98
C MET A 56 12.31 2.14 2.23
N ALA A 57 11.17 1.94 2.88
CA ALA A 57 10.79 2.65 4.10
C ALA A 57 11.78 2.38 5.25
N MET A 58 12.26 1.13 5.41
CA MET A 58 13.26 0.79 6.41
C MET A 58 14.61 1.47 6.15
N MET A 59 15.06 1.51 4.88
CA MET A 59 16.28 2.22 4.52
C MET A 59 16.16 3.73 4.78
N LEU A 60 15.05 4.34 4.34
CA LEU A 60 14.79 5.76 4.58
C LEU A 60 14.75 6.07 6.08
N ARG A 61 14.04 5.25 6.85
CA ARG A 61 13.98 5.35 8.31
C ARG A 61 15.39 5.36 8.92
N GLU A 62 16.22 4.38 8.59
CA GLU A 62 17.57 4.25 9.15
C GLU A 62 18.39 5.52 8.90
N GLN A 63 18.38 6.02 7.65
CA GLN A 63 19.11 7.23 7.29
C GLN A 63 18.54 8.48 7.96
N THR A 64 17.21 8.61 8.03
CA THR A 64 16.55 9.75 8.69
C THR A 64 16.87 9.77 10.18
N VAL A 65 16.81 8.62 10.88
CA VAL A 65 17.16 8.54 12.31
C VAL A 65 18.64 8.83 12.54
N ALA A 66 19.54 8.38 11.65
CA ALA A 66 20.95 8.71 11.74
C ALA A 66 21.22 10.23 11.61
N MET A 67 20.45 10.93 10.78
CA MET A 67 20.56 12.39 10.60
C MET A 67 19.84 13.20 11.69
N ARG A 68 18.72 12.69 12.20
CA ARG A 68 17.80 13.34 13.14
C ARG A 68 17.36 12.34 14.23
N PRO A 69 18.22 12.00 15.21
CA PRO A 69 17.93 10.93 16.17
C PRO A 69 16.65 11.13 16.99
N GLU A 70 16.22 12.37 17.19
CA GLU A 70 15.01 12.71 17.94
C GLU A 70 13.70 12.28 17.26
N VAL A 71 13.72 11.96 15.96
CA VAL A 71 12.52 11.45 15.27
C VAL A 71 12.32 9.94 15.42
N ALA A 72 13.24 9.24 16.09
CA ALA A 72 13.21 7.79 16.25
C ALA A 72 11.92 7.28 16.90
N ASP A 73 11.40 8.01 17.90
CA ASP A 73 10.17 7.64 18.61
C ASP A 73 8.91 7.74 17.73
N SER A 74 8.92 8.63 16.74
CA SER A 74 7.85 8.77 15.73
C SER A 74 8.03 7.81 14.55
N LEU A 75 9.15 7.10 14.47
CA LEU A 75 9.49 6.15 13.43
C LEU A 75 9.82 4.79 14.05
N LYS A 76 8.91 4.23 14.84
CA LYS A 76 9.09 2.88 15.38
C LYS A 76 9.08 1.85 14.25
N GLU A 77 9.90 0.81 14.39
CA GLU A 77 10.04 -0.22 13.35
C GLU A 77 8.74 -0.97 13.09
N ASP A 78 7.98 -1.27 14.14
CA ASP A 78 6.68 -1.94 14.03
C ASP A 78 5.68 -1.08 13.25
N SER A 79 5.64 0.24 13.51
CA SER A 79 4.79 1.17 12.77
C SER A 79 5.18 1.27 11.29
N VAL A 80 6.49 1.28 10.97
CA VAL A 80 6.96 1.25 9.57
C VAL A 80 6.58 -0.06 8.89
N VAL A 81 6.74 -1.20 9.57
CA VAL A 81 6.33 -2.52 9.06
C VAL A 81 4.82 -2.55 8.76
N ILE A 82 3.99 -2.14 9.73
CA ILE A 82 2.53 -2.12 9.62
C ILE A 82 2.11 -1.23 8.45
N ALA A 83 2.55 0.02 8.45
CA ALA A 83 2.13 1.00 7.46
C ALA A 83 2.60 0.59 6.05
N ALA A 84 3.85 0.18 5.88
CA ALA A 84 4.39 -0.20 4.58
C ALA A 84 3.77 -1.48 4.01
N LEU A 85 3.58 -2.52 4.83
CA LEU A 85 3.03 -3.77 4.34
C LEU A 85 1.51 -3.68 4.10
N LEU A 86 0.78 -2.87 4.87
CA LEU A 86 -0.69 -2.87 4.85
C LEU A 86 -1.33 -1.65 4.17
N HIS A 87 -0.54 -0.69 3.65
CA HIS A 87 -1.08 0.54 3.05
C HIS A 87 -2.12 0.29 1.95
N ASP A 88 -1.95 -0.80 1.21
CA ASP A 88 -2.72 -1.15 0.03
C ASP A 88 -3.61 -2.40 0.20
N VAL A 89 -3.92 -2.78 1.44
CA VAL A 89 -4.78 -3.95 1.72
C VAL A 89 -6.15 -3.86 1.03
N CYS A 90 -6.62 -2.64 0.72
CA CYS A 90 -7.86 -2.44 -0.02
C CYS A 90 -7.86 -3.09 -1.42
N LYS A 91 -6.69 -3.29 -2.04
CA LYS A 91 -6.54 -3.81 -3.40
C LYS A 91 -6.73 -5.32 -3.52
N SER A 92 -6.69 -6.07 -2.41
CA SER A 92 -6.80 -7.54 -2.37
C SER A 92 -7.94 -8.09 -3.25
N ASN A 93 -9.08 -7.40 -3.28
CA ASN A 93 -10.31 -7.86 -3.94
C ASN A 93 -10.82 -6.90 -5.03
N ILE A 94 -10.01 -5.92 -5.46
CA ILE A 94 -10.43 -4.93 -6.47
C ILE A 94 -10.19 -5.47 -7.88
N TYR A 95 -9.10 -6.22 -8.09
CA TYR A 95 -8.69 -6.65 -9.42
C TYR A 95 -9.28 -8.01 -9.79
N LYS A 96 -9.90 -8.09 -10.98
CA LYS A 96 -10.41 -9.33 -11.57
C LYS A 96 -9.67 -9.60 -12.86
N LYS A 97 -9.30 -10.87 -13.10
CA LYS A 97 -8.78 -11.30 -14.39
C LYS A 97 -9.86 -11.09 -15.47
N ALA A 98 -9.45 -10.55 -16.60
CA ALA A 98 -10.31 -10.25 -17.73
C ALA A 98 -9.58 -10.59 -19.04
N LEU A 99 -10.34 -10.93 -20.07
CA LEU A 99 -9.85 -11.12 -21.42
C LEU A 99 -10.25 -9.90 -22.26
N LYS A 100 -9.27 -9.22 -22.85
CA LYS A 100 -9.52 -8.10 -23.77
C LYS A 100 -8.97 -8.40 -25.15
N TRP A 101 -9.47 -7.64 -26.11
CA TRP A 101 -9.01 -7.68 -27.49
C TRP A 101 -8.15 -6.46 -27.78
N ARG A 102 -7.00 -6.67 -28.43
CA ARG A 102 -6.17 -5.60 -28.98
C ARG A 102 -5.72 -5.98 -30.39
N LYS A 103 -5.18 -5.01 -31.11
CA LYS A 103 -4.52 -5.29 -32.38
C LYS A 103 -3.03 -5.55 -32.17
N ASP A 104 -2.52 -6.60 -32.77
CA ASP A 104 -1.09 -6.90 -32.82
C ASP A 104 -0.34 -5.92 -33.75
N ALA A 105 0.99 -6.05 -33.82
CA ALA A 105 1.83 -5.22 -34.69
C ALA A 105 1.49 -5.37 -36.19
N GLN A 106 0.74 -6.41 -36.57
CA GLN A 106 0.28 -6.69 -37.93
C GLN A 106 -1.20 -6.29 -38.13
N ASN A 107 -1.77 -5.50 -37.22
CA ASN A 107 -3.14 -4.98 -37.27
C ASN A 107 -4.23 -6.07 -37.20
N ARG A 108 -3.92 -7.26 -36.67
CA ARG A 108 -4.86 -8.37 -36.45
C ARG A 108 -5.35 -8.37 -35.01
N TRP A 109 -6.61 -8.76 -34.81
CA TRP A 109 -7.18 -8.87 -33.46
C TRP A 109 -6.63 -10.11 -32.75
N GLU A 110 -6.08 -9.90 -31.54
CA GLU A 110 -5.67 -10.94 -30.61
C GLU A 110 -6.34 -10.74 -29.25
N GLN A 111 -6.61 -11.84 -28.55
CA GLN A 111 -7.00 -11.81 -27.14
C GLN A 111 -5.76 -11.77 -26.26
N TYR A 112 -5.84 -11.03 -25.16
CA TYR A 112 -4.80 -11.03 -24.13
C TYR A 112 -5.42 -10.99 -22.73
N ASP A 113 -4.75 -11.66 -21.80
CA ASP A 113 -5.09 -11.62 -20.37
C ASP A 113 -4.72 -10.26 -19.78
N THR A 114 -5.62 -9.71 -18.98
CA THR A 114 -5.46 -8.43 -18.32
C THR A 114 -6.22 -8.42 -17.00
N TYR A 115 -6.19 -7.29 -16.28
CA TYR A 115 -6.98 -7.09 -15.08
C TYR A 115 -7.96 -5.94 -15.27
N GLU A 116 -9.07 -5.99 -14.56
CA GLU A 116 -10.01 -4.88 -14.43
C GLU A 116 -10.28 -4.59 -12.95
N ALA A 117 -10.48 -3.32 -12.61
CA ALA A 117 -10.82 -2.92 -11.26
C ALA A 117 -12.34 -2.84 -11.10
N ASP A 118 -12.85 -3.48 -10.05
CA ASP A 118 -14.23 -3.39 -9.61
C ASP A 118 -14.33 -2.60 -8.30
N TYR A 119 -14.72 -1.34 -8.42
CA TYR A 119 -14.92 -0.43 -7.28
C TYR A 119 -16.34 -0.45 -6.71
N SER A 120 -17.26 -1.23 -7.28
CA SER A 120 -18.70 -1.16 -6.97
C SER A 120 -19.05 -1.61 -5.56
N ARG A 121 -18.27 -2.52 -4.97
CA ARG A 121 -18.58 -3.14 -3.68
C ARG A 121 -18.39 -2.23 -2.48
N PHE A 122 -17.34 -1.40 -2.51
CA PHE A 122 -17.03 -0.47 -1.42
C PHE A 122 -16.28 0.73 -1.99
N PRO A 123 -17.01 1.79 -2.42
CA PRO A 123 -16.45 2.98 -3.07
C PRO A 123 -15.90 3.98 -2.04
N ALA A 124 -15.04 3.50 -1.14
CA ALA A 124 -14.19 4.35 -0.32
C ALA A 124 -12.86 4.58 -1.05
N GLY A 125 -12.25 5.76 -0.86
CA GLY A 125 -10.92 6.06 -1.41
C GLY A 125 -9.87 5.03 -0.95
N HIS A 126 -8.79 4.85 -1.73
CA HIS A 126 -7.85 3.74 -1.54
C HIS A 126 -7.25 3.70 -0.12
N GLY A 127 -6.66 4.81 0.32
CA GLY A 127 -6.07 4.92 1.65
C GLY A 127 -7.11 4.81 2.76
N GLU A 128 -8.24 5.51 2.64
CA GLU A 128 -9.36 5.46 3.58
C GLU A 128 -9.85 4.02 3.78
N LYS A 129 -10.03 3.32 2.66
CA LYS A 129 -10.55 1.96 2.63
C LYS A 129 -9.60 1.00 3.31
N SER A 130 -8.30 1.12 3.07
CA SER A 130 -7.28 0.32 3.75
C SER A 130 -7.36 0.53 5.27
N VAL A 131 -7.38 1.78 5.74
CA VAL A 131 -7.55 2.09 7.18
C VAL A 131 -8.82 1.46 7.75
N ILE A 132 -9.97 1.70 7.11
CA ILE A 132 -11.27 1.19 7.58
C ILE A 132 -11.26 -0.33 7.67
N MET A 133 -10.69 -1.02 6.68
CA MET A 133 -10.61 -2.47 6.66
C MET A 133 -9.76 -3.00 7.81
N LEU A 134 -8.57 -2.42 8.04
CA LEU A 134 -7.67 -2.85 9.12
C LEU A 134 -8.30 -2.66 10.50
N LEU A 135 -8.91 -1.50 10.75
CA LEU A 135 -9.64 -1.24 11.99
C LEU A 135 -10.80 -2.22 12.20
N ARG A 136 -11.56 -2.54 11.13
CA ARG A 136 -12.67 -3.51 11.18
C ARG A 136 -12.21 -4.96 11.40
N LEU A 137 -10.98 -5.29 11.01
CA LEU A 137 -10.35 -6.59 11.32
C LEU A 137 -9.82 -6.64 12.76
N GLY A 138 -9.95 -5.55 13.52
CA GLY A 138 -9.52 -5.45 14.91
C GLY A 138 -8.03 -5.16 15.07
N LEU A 139 -7.36 -4.71 14.00
CA LEU A 139 -5.98 -4.26 14.09
C LEU A 139 -5.94 -2.93 14.84
N ASP A 140 -5.15 -2.90 15.91
CA ASP A 140 -4.92 -1.69 16.68
C ASP A 140 -3.92 -0.80 15.94
N LEU A 141 -4.39 0.34 15.42
CA LEU A 141 -3.58 1.29 14.65
C LEU A 141 -3.39 2.58 15.45
N SER A 142 -2.15 3.09 15.46
CA SER A 142 -1.86 4.43 15.96
C SER A 142 -2.36 5.51 14.98
N ASN A 143 -2.48 6.75 15.46
CA ASN A 143 -2.83 7.87 14.59
C ASN A 143 -1.80 8.06 13.46
N ASP A 144 -0.51 7.91 13.75
CA ASP A 144 0.55 8.02 12.75
C ASP A 144 0.44 6.92 11.67
N GLU A 145 0.12 5.68 12.07
CA GLU A 145 -0.10 4.57 11.15
C GLU A 145 -1.33 4.82 10.27
N ILE A 146 -2.42 5.34 10.85
CA ILE A 146 -3.63 5.74 10.12
C ILE A 146 -3.32 6.82 9.08
N LEU A 147 -2.62 7.88 9.49
CA LEU A 147 -2.27 8.99 8.61
C LEU A 147 -1.34 8.55 7.48
N ALA A 148 -0.33 7.75 7.80
CA ALA A 148 0.58 7.22 6.80
C ALA A 148 -0.17 6.36 5.76
N ILE A 149 -1.00 5.40 6.21
CA ILE A 149 -1.77 4.55 5.29
C ILE A 149 -2.78 5.37 4.48
N ARG A 150 -3.48 6.33 5.09
CA ARG A 150 -4.43 7.20 4.39
C ARG A 150 -3.73 8.00 3.28
N TRP A 151 -2.60 8.61 3.60
CA TRP A 151 -1.92 9.58 2.74
C TRP A 151 -0.71 9.01 2.01
N HIS A 152 -0.54 7.69 1.92
CA HIS A 152 0.63 7.06 1.29
C HIS A 152 0.82 7.48 -0.19
N MET A 153 -0.26 7.71 -0.92
CA MET A 153 -0.20 8.17 -2.32
C MET A 153 0.16 9.67 -2.45
N GLY A 154 0.31 10.40 -1.35
CA GLY A 154 0.56 11.84 -1.34
C GLY A 154 -0.47 12.61 -2.18
N ALA A 155 0.01 13.56 -2.98
CA ALA A 155 -0.83 14.42 -3.82
C ALA A 155 -1.60 13.67 -4.93
N TRP A 156 -1.28 12.39 -5.22
CA TRP A 156 -1.97 11.62 -6.27
C TRP A 156 -3.40 11.22 -5.89
N ASN A 157 -3.74 11.21 -4.60
CA ASN A 157 -5.10 10.98 -4.11
C ASN A 157 -5.82 12.29 -3.71
N LEU A 158 -5.22 13.45 -4.00
CA LEU A 158 -5.74 14.73 -3.54
C LEU A 158 -6.86 15.25 -4.46
N PRO A 159 -8.07 15.51 -3.95
CA PRO A 159 -9.06 16.26 -4.69
C PRO A 159 -8.61 17.72 -4.74
N PHE A 160 -8.01 18.16 -5.86
CA PHE A 160 -7.43 19.51 -5.98
C PHE A 160 -8.43 20.67 -5.78
N GLN A 161 -9.72 20.40 -5.75
CA GLN A 161 -10.77 21.39 -5.46
C GLN A 161 -11.16 21.43 -3.97
N SER A 162 -10.77 20.44 -3.17
CA SER A 162 -11.03 20.38 -1.74
C SER A 162 -9.98 21.17 -0.98
N TYR A 163 -10.39 22.29 -0.36
CA TYR A 163 -9.51 23.06 0.52
C TYR A 163 -9.17 22.26 1.78
N GLU A 164 -10.15 21.56 2.34
CA GLU A 164 -9.96 20.72 3.51
C GLU A 164 -8.91 19.63 3.28
N ASP A 165 -8.99 18.90 2.16
CA ASP A 165 -8.01 17.84 1.89
C ASP A 165 -6.60 18.39 1.69
N LYS A 166 -6.46 19.59 1.12
CA LYS A 166 -5.16 20.28 0.99
C LYS A 166 -4.57 20.61 2.35
N CYS A 167 -5.38 21.09 3.28
CA CYS A 167 -4.94 21.34 4.66
C CYS A 167 -4.60 20.02 5.35
N ASN A 168 -5.45 19.00 5.23
CA ASN A 168 -5.26 17.72 5.89
C ASN A 168 -3.99 17.00 5.44
N ILE A 169 -3.67 16.98 4.14
CA ILE A 169 -2.41 16.38 3.68
C ILE A 169 -1.19 17.18 4.13
N SER A 170 -1.30 18.51 4.19
CA SER A 170 -0.22 19.38 4.69
C SER A 170 0.10 19.04 6.14
N GLU A 171 -0.92 18.97 7.00
CA GLU A 171 -0.77 18.59 8.40
C GLU A 171 -0.30 17.13 8.55
N ALA A 172 -0.80 16.21 7.73
CA ALA A 172 -0.36 14.82 7.77
C ALA A 172 1.13 14.65 7.44
N ASN A 173 1.71 15.55 6.64
CA ASN A 173 3.13 15.56 6.30
C ASN A 173 4.02 16.07 7.45
N GLU A 174 3.46 16.66 8.51
CA GLU A 174 4.20 16.94 9.75
C GLU A 174 4.48 15.65 10.55
N HIS A 175 3.83 14.54 10.20
CA HIS A 175 4.09 13.23 10.81
C HIS A 175 5.19 12.47 10.03
N PRO A 176 6.35 12.16 10.64
CA PRO A 176 7.48 11.56 9.94
C PRO A 176 7.15 10.25 9.21
N LEU A 177 6.31 9.39 9.81
CA LEU A 177 5.92 8.11 9.21
C LEU A 177 5.17 8.30 7.88
N THR A 178 4.33 9.33 7.78
CA THR A 178 3.61 9.67 6.54
C THR A 178 4.58 9.99 5.41
N VAL A 179 5.56 10.85 5.67
CA VAL A 179 6.55 11.28 4.66
C VAL A 179 7.45 10.13 4.25
N ILE A 180 7.88 9.29 5.19
CA ILE A 180 8.67 8.09 4.91
C ILE A 180 7.88 7.15 4.00
N LEU A 181 6.61 6.89 4.31
CA LEU A 181 5.80 5.96 3.53
C LEU A 181 5.50 6.50 2.13
N GLN A 182 5.14 7.78 2.00
CA GLN A 182 4.93 8.44 0.70
C GLN A 182 6.17 8.34 -0.19
N SER A 183 7.34 8.62 0.39
CA SER A 183 8.62 8.55 -0.32
C SER A 183 8.93 7.11 -0.73
N ALA A 184 8.72 6.15 0.18
CA ALA A 184 8.99 4.75 -0.07
C ALA A 184 8.10 4.15 -1.17
N ASP A 185 6.81 4.46 -1.16
CA ASP A 185 5.86 4.05 -2.20
C ASP A 185 6.25 4.62 -3.56
N LEU A 186 6.51 5.93 -3.62
CA LEU A 186 6.93 6.59 -4.86
C LEU A 186 8.21 5.98 -5.43
N LEU A 187 9.24 5.78 -4.59
CA LEU A 187 10.53 5.22 -5.01
C LEU A 187 10.39 3.76 -5.45
N ALA A 188 9.64 2.94 -4.71
CA ALA A 188 9.39 1.54 -5.08
C ALA A 188 8.71 1.47 -6.45
N SER A 189 7.57 2.16 -6.60
CA SER A 189 6.73 2.15 -7.80
C SER A 189 7.46 2.66 -9.05
N HIS A 190 8.30 3.70 -8.92
CA HIS A 190 8.90 4.37 -10.08
C HIS A 190 10.36 4.00 -10.38
N ILE A 191 11.09 3.43 -9.42
CA ILE A 191 12.51 3.06 -9.58
C ILE A 191 12.70 1.55 -9.55
N LEU A 192 12.13 0.86 -8.56
CA LEU A 192 12.39 -0.57 -8.37
C LEU A 192 11.53 -1.47 -9.26
N GLU A 193 10.34 -1.02 -9.65
CA GLU A 193 9.28 -1.87 -10.20
C GLU A 193 8.94 -1.60 -11.67
N ARG A 194 9.84 -0.92 -12.38
CA ARG A 194 9.71 -0.65 -13.81
C ARG A 194 9.86 -1.90 -14.69
#